data_AF-A0A4U3ABK5-F1
#
_entry.id   AF-A0A4U3ABK5-F1
#
_cell.length_a   1.000
_cell.length_b   1.000
_cell.length_c   1.000
_cell.angle_alpha   90.00
_cell.angle_beta   90.00
_cell.angle_gamma   90.00
#
_symmetry.space_group_name_H-M   'P 1'
#
loop_
_entity.id
_entity.type
_entity.pdbx_description
1 polymer ?
#
loop_
_entity_poly.entity_id
_entity_poly.type
_entity_poly.pdbx_seq_one_letter_code
_entity_poly.pdbx_strand_id
1 'polypeptide(L)'
;SPFPLFNSKRYSGVFSLEREDLQEIDAIIISHNHYDHLNYKSIMLLKDRAKHFYVPTGVAQYLIKWGVSPSKISEHNWWDKITFDNIKLVCAPARHFSGRSITDRDCSLWCSWLILGQETKVFFSGDSGYAPHFKEIGDKYGPFDLTLMECGQYDPRWSAIH
;
A
#
# COMPACT_ATOMS: atom_id res chain seq x y z
N SER A 1 -11.93 -8.87 -4.62
CA SER A 1 -12.23 -9.90 -3.60
C SER A 1 -12.12 -11.31 -4.16
N PRO A 2 -11.93 -12.32 -3.29
CA PRO A 2 -11.77 -13.72 -3.66
C PRO A 2 -13.11 -14.46 -3.91
N PHE A 3 -14.23 -13.93 -3.42
CA PHE A 3 -15.56 -14.52 -3.59
C PHE A 3 -16.46 -13.61 -4.47
N PRO A 4 -16.43 -13.76 -5.80
CA PRO A 4 -17.15 -12.85 -6.71
C PRO A 4 -18.68 -12.84 -6.52
N LEU A 5 -19.25 -13.88 -5.90
CA LEU A 5 -20.70 -14.03 -5.65
C LEU A 5 -21.21 -13.27 -4.40
N PHE A 6 -20.36 -12.93 -3.44
CA PHE A 6 -20.77 -12.37 -2.13
C PHE A 6 -20.19 -10.97 -1.86
N ASN A 7 -19.95 -10.19 -2.92
CA ASN A 7 -19.09 -9.01 -2.85
C ASN A 7 -19.78 -7.66 -2.99
N SER A 8 -19.09 -6.66 -2.41
CA SER A 8 -19.09 -5.30 -2.91
C SER A 8 -18.45 -5.25 -4.31
N LYS A 9 -19.26 -4.88 -5.30
CA LYS A 9 -18.75 -4.41 -6.59
C LYS A 9 -18.42 -2.92 -6.46
N ARG A 10 -17.39 -2.47 -7.16
CA ARG A 10 -17.10 -1.03 -7.31
C ARG A 10 -18.36 -0.34 -7.85
N TYR A 11 -18.84 0.70 -7.17
CA TYR A 11 -20.02 1.46 -7.59
C TYR A 11 -19.77 2.26 -8.87
N SER A 12 -18.56 2.82 -9.05
CA SER A 12 -18.25 3.70 -10.18
C SER A 12 -18.21 2.99 -11.55
N GLY A 13 -18.24 1.66 -11.61
CA GLY A 13 -18.37 0.87 -12.85
C GLY A 13 -17.20 0.91 -13.84
N VAL A 14 -16.36 1.94 -13.81
CA VAL A 14 -15.29 2.21 -14.79
C VAL A 14 -13.93 2.30 -14.08
N PHE A 15 -12.88 1.83 -14.74
CA PHE A 15 -11.50 2.08 -14.31
C PHE A 15 -11.06 3.45 -14.81
N SER A 16 -10.41 4.24 -13.94
CA SER A 16 -9.95 5.59 -14.31
C SER A 16 -8.71 5.59 -15.20
N LEU A 17 -8.07 4.43 -15.37
CA LEU A 17 -6.88 4.20 -16.19
C LEU A 17 -7.07 2.88 -16.92
N GLU A 18 -6.98 2.89 -18.25
CA GLU A 18 -7.03 1.66 -19.05
C GLU A 18 -5.64 1.03 -19.14
N ARG A 19 -5.60 -0.27 -19.46
CA ARG A 19 -4.33 -1.03 -19.52
C ARG A 19 -3.36 -0.39 -20.51
N GLU A 20 -3.85 0.10 -21.64
CA GLU A 20 -3.03 0.61 -22.74
C GLU A 20 -2.33 1.93 -22.37
N ASP A 21 -2.84 2.66 -21.38
CA ASP A 21 -2.30 3.95 -20.93
C ASP A 21 -1.10 3.81 -19.98
N LEU A 22 -0.95 2.62 -19.37
CA LEU A 22 0.08 2.40 -18.37
C LEU A 22 1.42 2.08 -19.06
N GLN A 23 2.30 3.08 -19.12
CA GLN A 23 3.68 2.92 -19.57
C GLN A 23 4.49 2.03 -18.61
N GLU A 24 5.80 1.96 -18.79
CA GLU A 24 6.70 1.36 -17.81
C GLU A 24 6.53 2.05 -16.44
N ILE A 25 6.46 1.25 -15.38
CA ILE A 25 6.23 1.73 -14.01
C ILE A 25 7.51 1.50 -13.23
N ASP A 26 8.12 2.56 -12.72
CA ASP A 26 9.37 2.41 -11.97
C ASP A 26 9.18 1.72 -10.62
N ALA A 27 8.13 2.09 -9.90
CA ALA A 27 7.85 1.57 -8.56
C ALA A 27 6.36 1.36 -8.34
N ILE A 28 6.00 0.23 -7.74
CA ILE A 28 4.70 0.00 -7.14
C ILE A 28 4.89 -0.11 -5.63
N ILE A 29 4.20 0.74 -4.87
CA ILE A 29 4.16 0.68 -3.41
C ILE A 29 2.83 0.07 -2.96
N ILE A 30 2.87 -0.80 -1.93
CA ILE A 30 1.67 -1.43 -1.36
C ILE A 30 1.65 -1.14 0.14
N SER A 31 0.50 -0.73 0.67
CA SER A 31 0.33 -0.40 2.09
C SER A 31 0.09 -1.61 2.99
N HIS A 32 -0.70 -2.58 2.54
CA HIS A 32 -1.06 -3.79 3.29
C HIS A 32 -1.72 -4.82 2.37
N ASN A 33 -2.06 -6.00 2.90
CA ASN A 33 -2.47 -7.13 2.09
C ASN A 33 -3.99 -7.23 1.82
N HIS A 34 -4.86 -6.27 2.13
CA HIS A 34 -6.31 -6.44 1.87
C HIS A 34 -6.63 -6.48 0.36
N TYR A 35 -7.83 -6.94 0.00
CA TYR A 35 -8.18 -7.25 -1.39
C TYR A 35 -8.34 -6.03 -2.31
N ASP A 36 -8.62 -4.88 -1.72
CA ASP A 36 -8.74 -3.56 -2.31
C ASP A 36 -7.40 -2.83 -2.44
N HIS A 37 -6.40 -3.17 -1.61
CA HIS A 37 -5.03 -2.63 -1.68
C HIS A 37 -4.02 -3.55 -2.38
N LEU A 38 -4.29 -4.86 -2.36
CA LEU A 38 -3.48 -5.91 -3.01
C LEU A 38 -4.38 -6.80 -3.87
N ASN A 39 -4.57 -6.37 -5.12
CA ASN A 39 -5.48 -7.02 -6.06
C ASN A 39 -4.73 -7.94 -7.03
N TYR A 40 -5.09 -9.23 -7.04
CA TYR A 40 -4.47 -10.24 -7.92
C TYR A 40 -4.50 -9.83 -9.40
N LYS A 41 -5.65 -9.37 -9.91
CA LYS A 41 -5.79 -9.02 -11.33
C LYS A 41 -4.90 -7.83 -11.70
N SER A 42 -4.83 -6.83 -10.82
CA SER A 42 -3.93 -5.69 -11.00
C SER A 42 -2.47 -6.13 -10.98
N ILE A 43 -2.05 -6.99 -10.05
CA ILE A 43 -0.65 -7.47 -10.03
C ILE A 43 -0.32 -8.27 -11.30
N MET A 44 -1.20 -9.17 -11.75
CA MET A 44 -0.98 -9.92 -12.98
C MET A 44 -0.89 -9.02 -14.22
N LEU A 45 -1.59 -7.88 -14.21
CA LEU A 45 -1.53 -6.90 -15.28
C LEU A 45 -0.23 -6.09 -15.29
N LEU A 46 0.30 -5.78 -14.10
CA LEU A 46 1.38 -4.81 -13.91
C LEU A 46 2.75 -5.44 -13.69
N LYS A 47 2.85 -6.71 -13.30
CA LYS A 47 4.11 -7.34 -12.87
C LYS A 47 5.26 -7.27 -13.88
N ASP A 48 4.93 -7.29 -15.17
CA ASP A 48 5.92 -7.24 -16.24
C ASP A 48 6.29 -5.79 -16.61
N ARG A 49 5.47 -4.81 -16.24
CA ARG A 49 5.68 -3.37 -16.48
C ARG A 49 6.32 -2.65 -15.30
N ALA A 50 6.10 -3.14 -14.09
CA ALA A 50 6.68 -2.59 -12.88
C ALA A 50 8.14 -3.01 -12.77
N LYS A 51 9.10 -2.08 -12.64
CA LYS A 51 10.50 -2.42 -12.38
C LYS A 51 10.67 -3.00 -10.98
N HIS A 52 10.02 -2.40 -9.98
CA HIS A 52 10.13 -2.84 -8.58
C HIS A 52 8.82 -2.73 -7.78
N PHE A 53 8.68 -3.56 -6.76
CA PHE A 53 7.61 -3.56 -5.77
C PHE A 53 8.18 -3.32 -4.37
N TYR A 54 7.69 -2.29 -3.69
CA TYR A 54 8.01 -1.98 -2.30
C TYR A 54 6.80 -2.28 -1.43
N VAL A 55 6.96 -3.21 -0.50
CA VAL A 55 5.85 -3.75 0.29
C VAL A 55 6.24 -3.86 1.77
N PRO A 56 5.27 -3.87 2.70
CA PRO A 56 5.57 -4.14 4.09
C PRO A 56 5.90 -5.63 4.30
N THR A 57 6.65 -5.93 5.35
CA THR A 57 7.07 -7.30 5.71
C THR A 57 5.92 -8.31 5.69
N GLY A 58 6.13 -9.45 5.05
CA GLY A 58 5.15 -10.53 4.92
C GLY A 58 4.21 -10.40 3.72
N VAL A 59 4.26 -9.31 2.95
CA VAL A 59 3.43 -9.14 1.75
C VAL A 59 4.08 -9.76 0.50
N ALA A 60 5.41 -9.87 0.44
CA ALA A 60 6.10 -10.39 -0.75
C ALA A 60 5.67 -11.81 -1.11
N GLN A 61 5.32 -12.64 -0.12
CA GLN A 61 4.87 -14.02 -0.34
C GLN A 61 3.70 -14.11 -1.34
N TYR A 62 2.78 -13.12 -1.34
CA TYR A 62 1.65 -13.11 -2.26
C TYR A 62 2.11 -12.77 -3.68
N LEU A 63 3.00 -11.78 -3.82
CA LEU A 63 3.56 -11.37 -5.11
C LEU A 63 4.38 -12.52 -5.74
N ILE A 64 5.23 -13.18 -4.94
CA ILE A 64 6.03 -14.33 -5.37
C ILE A 64 5.11 -15.47 -5.82
N LYS A 65 4.07 -15.80 -5.04
CA LYS A 65 3.07 -16.81 -5.40
C LYS A 65 2.34 -16.48 -6.71
N TRP A 66 2.22 -15.20 -7.07
CA TRP A 66 1.62 -14.76 -8.34
C TRP A 66 2.63 -14.60 -9.48
N GLY A 67 3.88 -15.01 -9.26
CA GLY A 67 4.92 -15.05 -10.27
C GLY A 67 5.58 -13.70 -10.54
N VAL A 68 5.60 -12.80 -9.55
CA VAL A 68 6.54 -11.66 -9.55
C VAL A 68 7.92 -12.19 -9.16
N SER A 69 8.96 -11.83 -9.92
CA SER A 69 10.33 -12.23 -9.60
C SER A 69 10.75 -11.70 -8.22
N PRO A 70 11.30 -12.52 -7.31
CA PRO A 70 11.77 -12.06 -6.00
C PRO A 70 12.77 -10.90 -6.08
N SER A 71 13.58 -10.84 -7.14
CA SER A 71 14.53 -9.74 -7.39
C SER A 71 13.88 -8.37 -7.59
N LYS A 72 12.58 -8.33 -7.93
CA LYS A 72 11.79 -7.11 -8.14
C LYS A 72 10.99 -6.72 -6.90
N ILE A 73 11.24 -7.32 -5.74
CA ILE A 73 10.45 -7.10 -4.52
C ILE A 73 11.39 -6.72 -3.37
N SER A 74 11.00 -5.72 -2.59
CA SER A 74 11.64 -5.43 -1.30
C SER A 74 10.59 -5.29 -0.21
N GLU A 75 10.87 -5.96 0.91
CA GLU A 75 10.03 -5.94 2.11
C GLU A 75 10.61 -5.02 3.16
N HIS A 76 9.75 -4.25 3.80
CA HIS A 76 10.15 -3.19 4.72
C HIS A 76 9.32 -3.21 6.00
N ASN A 77 10.00 -3.01 7.12
CA ASN A 77 9.39 -2.78 8.42
C ASN A 77 9.22 -1.28 8.68
N TRP A 78 8.47 -0.91 9.71
CA TRP A 78 8.31 0.48 10.07
C TRP A 78 9.66 1.15 10.37
N TRP A 79 9.79 2.36 9.83
CA TRP A 79 10.96 3.22 9.82
C TRP A 79 12.12 2.78 8.93
N ASP A 80 11.97 1.69 8.18
CA ASP A 80 12.91 1.35 7.11
C ASP A 80 12.90 2.44 6.04
N LYS A 81 14.11 2.79 5.58
CA LYS A 81 14.37 3.82 4.58
C LYS A 81 14.97 3.15 3.37
N ILE A 82 14.42 3.45 2.20
CA ILE A 82 14.86 2.92 0.93
C ILE A 82 15.18 4.10 0.03
N THR A 83 16.29 4.02 -0.68
CA THR A 83 16.59 4.98 -1.74
C THR A 83 16.33 4.28 -3.07
N PHE A 84 15.42 4.84 -3.85
CA PHE A 84 15.09 4.46 -5.21
C PHE A 84 15.41 5.67 -6.10
N ASP A 85 16.47 5.56 -6.90
CA ASP A 85 17.07 6.69 -7.62
C ASP A 85 17.27 7.91 -6.70
N ASN A 86 16.55 9.00 -6.98
CA ASN A 86 16.61 10.26 -6.25
C ASN A 86 15.46 10.43 -5.24
N ILE A 87 14.67 9.38 -5.02
CA ILE A 87 13.51 9.36 -4.14
C ILE A 87 13.83 8.48 -2.93
N LYS A 88 13.54 8.99 -1.73
CA LYS A 88 13.58 8.19 -0.51
C LYS A 88 12.17 7.76 -0.14
N LEU A 89 11.97 6.44 -0.09
CA LEU A 89 10.77 5.84 0.46
C LEU A 89 11.01 5.54 1.95
N VAL A 90 10.01 5.83 2.79
CA VAL A 90 10.01 5.40 4.18
C VAL A 90 8.74 4.61 4.45
N CYS A 91 8.90 3.36 4.87
CA CYS A 91 7.80 2.56 5.37
C CYS A 91 7.49 3.06 6.78
N ALA A 92 6.35 3.70 7.00
CA ALA A 92 6.02 4.32 8.30
C ALA A 92 4.85 3.62 8.98
N PRO A 93 4.70 3.81 10.31
CA PRO A 93 3.60 3.23 11.04
C PRO A 93 2.23 3.64 10.50
N ALA A 94 1.27 2.75 10.70
CA ALA A 94 -0.13 2.96 10.45
C ALA A 94 -0.95 2.24 11.53
N ARG A 95 -2.12 2.77 11.83
CA ARG A 95 -3.12 2.07 12.64
C ARG A 95 -4.06 1.34 11.69
N HIS A 96 -3.80 0.06 11.44
CA HIS A 96 -4.66 -0.78 10.61
C HIS A 96 -4.43 -2.26 10.96
N PHE A 97 -4.74 -3.15 10.02
CA PHE A 97 -4.43 -4.56 10.12
C PHE A 97 -4.15 -5.22 8.77
N SER A 98 -3.87 -6.53 8.78
CA SER A 98 -3.76 -7.35 7.57
C SER A 98 -4.57 -8.65 7.68
N GLY A 99 -4.96 -9.20 6.53
CA GLY A 99 -5.63 -10.50 6.42
C GLY A 99 -6.35 -10.67 5.08
N ARG A 100 -6.27 -11.88 4.50
CA ARG A 100 -6.96 -12.24 3.25
C ARG A 100 -7.82 -13.51 3.39
N SER A 101 -7.76 -14.17 4.53
CA SER A 101 -8.42 -15.42 4.85
C SER A 101 -8.78 -15.44 6.33
N ILE A 102 -9.47 -16.50 6.75
CA ILE A 102 -9.84 -16.70 8.16
C ILE A 102 -8.64 -17.06 9.05
N THR A 103 -7.49 -17.43 8.48
CA THR A 103 -6.31 -17.92 9.22
C THR A 103 -5.06 -17.04 9.10
N ASP A 104 -5.10 -15.91 8.39
CA ASP A 104 -3.92 -15.07 8.13
C ASP A 104 -4.07 -13.63 8.66
N ARG A 105 -4.91 -13.44 9.69
CA ARG A 105 -5.05 -12.16 10.38
C ARG A 105 -3.71 -11.76 11.00
N ASP A 106 -3.24 -10.56 10.69
CA ASP A 106 -1.98 -9.97 11.15
C ASP A 106 -0.71 -10.78 10.85
N CYS A 107 -0.76 -11.70 9.87
CA CYS A 107 0.41 -12.46 9.44
C CYS A 107 1.33 -11.68 8.49
N SER A 108 0.96 -10.46 8.10
CA SER A 108 1.81 -9.51 7.37
C SER A 108 1.67 -8.11 7.97
N LEU A 109 2.67 -7.27 7.78
CA LEU A 109 2.65 -5.90 8.25
C LEU A 109 1.75 -5.02 7.36
N TRP A 110 1.24 -3.94 7.93
CA TRP A 110 0.56 -2.83 7.26
C TRP A 110 1.34 -1.54 7.55
N CYS A 111 1.33 -0.60 6.62
CA CYS A 111 2.10 0.63 6.77
C CYS A 111 1.45 1.81 6.03
N SER A 112 1.94 3.00 6.38
CA SER A 112 1.89 4.18 5.54
C SER A 112 3.22 4.33 4.78
N TRP A 113 3.22 5.15 3.74
CA TRP A 113 4.44 5.42 2.95
C TRP A 113 4.72 6.92 2.90
N LEU A 114 5.98 7.28 3.13
CA LEU A 114 6.49 8.62 2.82
C LEU A 114 7.28 8.51 1.53
N ILE A 115 6.97 9.38 0.58
CA ILE A 115 7.64 9.48 -0.71
C ILE A 115 8.36 10.83 -0.72
N LEU A 116 9.66 10.80 -0.44
CA LEU A 116 10.48 11.99 -0.23
C LEU A 116 11.33 12.21 -1.47
N GLY A 117 10.83 13.04 -2.39
CA GLY A 117 11.59 13.53 -3.53
C GLY A 117 12.55 14.65 -3.13
N GLN A 118 13.27 15.19 -4.11
CA GLN A 118 14.20 16.31 -3.89
C GLN A 118 13.48 17.62 -3.58
N GLU A 119 12.32 17.85 -4.21
CA GLU A 119 11.53 19.08 -4.06
C GLU A 119 10.16 18.84 -3.43
N THR A 120 9.59 17.64 -3.60
CA THR A 120 8.23 17.30 -3.13
C THR A 120 8.27 16.14 -2.15
N LYS A 121 7.51 16.26 -1.05
CA LYS A 121 7.26 15.21 -0.08
C LYS A 121 5.78 14.84 -0.07
N VAL A 122 5.49 13.58 -0.32
CA VAL A 122 4.12 13.03 -0.29
C VAL A 122 3.99 12.03 0.85
N PHE A 123 2.90 12.12 1.59
CA PHE A 123 2.48 11.11 2.56
C PHE A 123 1.29 10.31 2.02
N PHE A 124 1.36 8.99 2.08
CA PHE A 124 0.27 8.07 1.76
C PHE A 124 -0.10 7.25 2.99
N SER A 125 -1.30 7.45 3.54
CA SER A 125 -1.70 6.83 4.81
C SER A 125 -1.97 5.33 4.73
N GLY A 126 -2.21 4.78 3.54
CA GLY A 126 -3.03 3.57 3.41
C GLY A 126 -4.39 3.78 4.07
N ASP A 127 -4.89 2.75 4.74
CA ASP A 127 -6.18 2.78 5.46
C ASP A 127 -6.05 3.22 6.93
N SER A 128 -4.96 3.88 7.28
CA SER A 128 -4.64 4.15 8.68
C SER A 128 -5.72 4.97 9.39
N GLY A 129 -6.24 4.45 10.49
CA GLY A 129 -7.04 5.24 11.43
C GLY A 129 -6.21 6.22 12.26
N TYR A 130 -6.90 7.08 13.01
CA TYR A 130 -6.25 8.11 13.83
C TYR A 130 -5.51 7.52 15.04
N ALA A 131 -4.24 7.90 15.20
CA ALA A 131 -3.40 7.56 16.35
C ALA A 131 -2.17 8.49 16.46
N PRO A 132 -1.39 8.41 17.56
CA PRO A 132 -0.22 9.28 17.77
C PRO A 132 0.85 9.22 16.69
N HIS A 133 0.90 8.14 15.89
CA HIS A 133 1.90 7.99 14.83
C HIS A 133 1.83 9.09 13.77
N PHE A 134 0.65 9.66 13.49
CA PHE A 134 0.56 10.78 12.54
C PHE A 134 1.33 12.01 13.03
N LYS A 135 1.24 12.31 14.34
CA LYS A 135 2.03 13.39 14.93
C LYS A 135 3.52 13.05 14.88
N GLU A 136 3.89 11.83 15.22
CA GLU A 136 5.29 11.38 15.17
C GLU A 136 5.89 11.48 13.75
N ILE A 137 5.13 11.07 12.73
CA ILE A 137 5.52 11.17 11.31
C ILE A 137 5.68 12.65 10.92
N GLY A 138 4.72 13.50 11.29
CA GLY A 138 4.77 14.94 11.04
C GLY A 138 5.98 15.61 11.68
N ASP A 139 6.25 15.32 12.96
CA ASP A 139 7.39 15.87 13.70
C ASP A 139 8.73 15.42 13.10
N LYS A 140 8.83 14.18 12.59
CA LYS A 140 10.08 13.62 12.03
C LYS A 140 10.37 14.04 10.59
N TYR A 141 9.34 14.15 9.74
CA TYR A 141 9.52 14.23 8.28
C TYR A 141 8.83 15.43 7.63
N GLY A 142 7.94 16.09 8.35
CA GLY A 142 7.20 17.25 7.85
C GLY A 142 8.08 18.47 7.57
N PRO A 143 7.51 19.52 6.96
CA PRO A 143 6.17 19.53 6.37
C PRO A 143 6.10 18.63 5.12
N PHE A 144 4.89 18.18 4.78
CA PHE A 144 4.59 17.46 3.53
C PHE A 144 3.85 18.40 2.57
N ASP A 145 4.12 18.27 1.28
CA ASP A 145 3.46 19.05 0.24
C ASP A 145 2.08 18.46 -0.13
N LEU A 146 1.94 17.13 -0.02
CA LEU A 146 0.70 16.42 -0.28
C LEU A 146 0.50 15.27 0.71
N THR A 147 -0.72 15.13 1.23
CA THR A 147 -1.12 14.01 2.09
C THR A 147 -2.33 13.31 1.48
N LEU A 148 -2.17 12.04 1.13
CA LEU A 148 -3.23 11.15 0.67
C LEU A 148 -3.75 10.39 1.88
N MET A 149 -4.93 10.78 2.36
CA MET A 149 -5.56 10.26 3.58
C MET A 149 -6.83 9.49 3.24
N GLU A 150 -7.01 8.33 3.88
CA GLU A 150 -8.31 7.63 3.85
C GLU A 150 -9.39 8.48 4.53
N CYS A 151 -10.58 8.53 3.93
CA CYS A 151 -11.70 9.35 4.41
C CYS A 151 -13.06 8.64 4.34
N GLY A 152 -13.08 7.35 4.03
CA GLY A 152 -14.26 6.49 3.99
C GLY A 152 -14.13 5.29 4.94
N GLN A 153 -15.01 4.29 4.75
CA GLN A 153 -15.02 3.04 5.52
C GLN A 153 -14.91 3.24 7.05
N TYR A 154 -15.46 4.31 7.63
CA TYR A 154 -15.52 4.53 9.08
C TYR A 154 -16.88 4.11 9.66
N ASP A 155 -16.87 3.51 10.85
CA ASP A 155 -18.07 3.10 11.59
C ASP A 155 -17.71 2.87 13.07
N PRO A 156 -18.62 3.14 14.02
CA PRO A 156 -18.38 2.84 15.43
C PRO A 156 -17.85 1.43 15.71
N ARG A 157 -18.27 0.42 14.91
CA ARG A 157 -17.87 -0.98 15.04
C ARG A 157 -16.39 -1.25 14.83
N TRP A 158 -15.67 -0.37 14.14
CA TRP A 158 -14.24 -0.54 13.85
C TRP A 158 -13.43 0.75 14.07
N SER A 159 -13.91 1.60 14.99
CA SER A 159 -13.21 2.79 15.51
C SER A 159 -11.80 2.53 16.08
N ALA A 160 -11.49 1.26 16.36
CA ALA A 160 -10.16 0.86 16.80
C ALA A 160 -9.15 0.74 15.65
N ILE A 161 -9.61 0.81 14.40
CA ILE A 161 -8.86 0.49 13.18
C ILE A 161 -8.87 1.68 12.22
N HIS A 162 -10.05 2.20 11.88
CA HIS A 162 -10.25 3.39 11.05
C HIS A 162 -10.65 4.60 11.91
#